data_AF-A0A7V4G1F5-F1
#
_entry.id   AF-A0A7V4G1F5-F1
#
_cell.length_a   1.000
_cell.length_b   1.000
_cell.length_c   1.000
_cell.angle_alpha   90.00
_cell.angle_beta   90.00
_cell.angle_gamma   90.00
#
_symmetry.space_group_name_H-M   'P 1'
#
loop_
_entity.id
_entity.type
_entity.pdbx_description
1 polymer ?
#
loop_
_entity_poly.entity_id
_entity_poly.type
_entity_poly.pdbx_seq_one_letter_code
_entity_poly.pdbx_strand_id
1 'polypeptide(L)'
;MRIATVVFLVCGVSLSASTSASTQEAFAGKPSSRTERERLAKKACLTGDPVKGVTLLAELYLDTNDVTYLFNQGRCFEQNRRYEDAVARFREYLIKGGAKLSEDDKALAQKHIDACESYLVRTEPRPVPTPEPVVAPPIIQPTAAGGPSVGFHGSRVLGDCG
;
A
#
# COMPACT_ATOMS: atom_id res chain seq x y z
N MET A 1 18.09 -55.85 -47.47
CA MET A 1 18.87 -54.90 -46.64
C MET A 1 18.29 -55.00 -45.23
N ARG A 2 18.87 -55.80 -44.32
CA ARG A 2 20.04 -55.54 -43.46
C ARG A 2 19.82 -54.43 -42.42
N ILE A 3 19.84 -54.86 -41.15
CA ILE A 3 20.51 -54.20 -39.98
C ILE A 3 19.67 -53.10 -39.31
N ALA A 4 19.55 -52.97 -37.98
CA ALA A 4 20.13 -53.66 -36.83
C ALA A 4 19.24 -53.44 -35.59
N THR A 5 19.13 -54.50 -34.80
CA THR A 5 18.91 -54.48 -33.35
C THR A 5 20.02 -53.69 -32.67
N VAL A 6 19.69 -52.62 -31.92
CA VAL A 6 20.61 -52.00 -30.98
C VAL A 6 20.17 -52.38 -29.57
N VAL A 7 20.94 -53.30 -29.02
CA VAL A 7 20.96 -53.70 -27.62
C VAL A 7 21.39 -52.50 -26.79
N PHE A 8 20.47 -51.96 -25.98
CA PHE A 8 20.83 -50.99 -24.95
C PHE A 8 21.62 -51.72 -23.87
N LEU A 9 22.94 -51.51 -23.92
CA LEU A 9 23.90 -51.92 -22.92
C LEU A 9 23.55 -51.24 -21.58
N VAL A 10 23.27 -52.07 -20.58
CA VAL A 10 23.11 -51.65 -19.18
C VAL A 10 24.49 -51.23 -18.65
N CYS A 11 24.76 -49.93 -18.63
CA CYS A 11 25.93 -49.37 -17.96
C CYS A 11 25.52 -48.97 -16.55
N GLY A 12 26.15 -49.60 -15.55
CA GLY A 12 25.78 -49.54 -14.14
C GLY A 12 25.72 -48.13 -13.57
N VAL A 13 24.64 -47.86 -12.84
CA VAL A 13 24.55 -46.72 -11.93
C VAL A 13 25.28 -47.11 -10.64
N SER A 14 26.55 -46.73 -10.54
CA SER A 14 27.24 -46.67 -9.25
C SER A 14 26.62 -45.55 -8.42
N LEU A 15 25.87 -45.93 -7.39
CA LEU A 15 25.28 -45.03 -6.41
C LEU A 15 26.39 -44.55 -5.45
N SER A 16 27.15 -43.53 -5.85
CA SER A 16 28.08 -42.84 -4.96
C SER A 16 27.28 -41.92 -4.02
N ALA A 17 27.07 -42.37 -2.78
CA ALA A 17 26.53 -41.54 -1.70
C ALA A 17 27.50 -40.38 -1.42
N SER A 18 27.22 -39.21 -2.01
CA SER A 18 27.92 -37.97 -1.69
C SER A 18 27.28 -37.36 -0.45
N THR A 19 27.85 -37.66 0.71
CA THR A 19 27.47 -37.01 1.98
C THR A 19 28.02 -35.60 1.98
N SER A 20 27.24 -34.64 1.49
CA SER A 20 27.55 -33.21 1.65
C SER A 20 27.32 -32.82 3.10
N ALA A 21 28.37 -32.90 3.92
CA ALA A 21 28.42 -32.26 5.23
C ALA A 21 28.37 -30.75 5.03
N SER A 22 27.16 -30.18 5.06
CA SER A 22 26.98 -28.74 5.18
C SER A 22 27.28 -28.35 6.62
N THR A 23 28.51 -27.92 6.86
CA THR A 23 28.87 -27.13 8.03
C THR A 23 28.08 -25.83 7.96
N GLN A 24 26.90 -25.81 8.58
CA GLN A 24 26.19 -24.55 8.84
C GLN A 24 26.93 -23.87 10.00
N GLU A 25 27.80 -22.94 9.64
CA GLU A 25 28.37 -21.98 10.56
C GLU A 25 27.24 -21.16 11.18
N ALA A 26 27.16 -21.23 12.50
CA ALA A 26 26.22 -20.48 13.31
C ALA A 26 26.51 -18.98 13.20
N PHE A 27 25.65 -18.23 12.51
CA PHE A 27 25.59 -16.78 12.60
C PHE A 27 25.07 -16.39 14.00
N ALA A 28 26.00 -16.04 14.88
CA ALA A 28 25.72 -15.48 16.20
C ALA A 28 25.32 -14.00 16.08
N GLY A 29 24.01 -13.74 15.96
CA GLY A 29 23.39 -12.42 16.12
C GLY A 29 21.87 -12.50 15.99
N LYS A 30 21.13 -12.49 17.12
CA LYS A 30 19.66 -12.76 17.30
C LYS A 30 18.82 -12.81 15.99
N PRO A 31 18.91 -13.91 15.21
CA PRO A 31 18.15 -14.06 13.97
C PRO A 31 16.67 -14.29 14.27
N SER A 32 16.36 -14.86 15.43
CA SER A 32 14.99 -15.16 15.85
C SER A 32 14.11 -13.92 15.98
N SER A 33 14.64 -12.78 16.44
CA SER A 33 13.83 -11.58 16.67
C SER A 33 13.54 -10.78 15.40
N ARG A 34 14.49 -10.71 14.45
CA ARG A 34 14.29 -10.04 13.16
C ARG A 34 13.35 -10.84 12.29
N THR A 35 13.65 -12.12 12.08
CA THR A 35 12.83 -13.01 11.25
C THR A 35 11.42 -13.17 11.82
N GLU A 36 11.26 -13.19 13.14
CA GLU A 36 9.91 -13.20 13.73
C GLU A 36 9.16 -11.89 13.46
N ARG A 37 9.80 -10.72 13.59
CA ARG A 37 9.17 -9.44 13.24
C ARG A 37 8.80 -9.36 11.75
N GLU A 38 9.66 -9.84 10.86
CA GLU A 38 9.36 -9.93 9.43
C GLU A 38 8.16 -10.84 9.16
N ARG A 39 8.10 -11.99 9.83
CA ARG A 39 6.98 -12.93 9.73
C ARG A 39 5.68 -12.33 10.24
N LEU A 40 5.72 -11.65 11.38
CA LEU A 40 4.58 -10.96 11.97
C LEU A 40 4.10 -9.79 11.09
N ALA A 41 5.03 -9.02 10.50
CA ALA A 41 4.73 -7.96 9.57
C ALA A 41 4.00 -8.49 8.33
N LYS A 42 4.57 -9.53 7.70
CA LYS A 42 3.98 -10.18 6.54
C LYS A 42 2.59 -10.74 6.86
N LYS A 43 2.44 -11.40 8.01
CA LYS A 43 1.14 -11.90 8.48
C LYS A 43 0.12 -10.77 8.58
N ALA A 44 0.46 -9.67 9.26
CA ALA A 44 -0.44 -8.53 9.44
C ALA A 44 -0.88 -7.92 8.09
N CYS A 45 0.06 -7.71 7.16
CA CYS A 45 -0.26 -7.21 5.82
C CYS A 45 -1.23 -8.13 5.07
N LEU A 46 -1.02 -9.45 5.13
CA LEU A 46 -1.87 -10.44 4.46
C LEU A 46 -3.25 -10.59 5.11
N THR A 47 -3.39 -10.29 6.40
CA THR A 47 -4.64 -10.43 7.15
C THR A 47 -5.47 -9.14 7.21
N GLY A 48 -5.13 -8.11 6.44
CA GLY A 48 -5.92 -6.89 6.41
C GLY A 48 -5.55 -5.83 7.44
N ASP A 49 -4.41 -5.97 8.13
CA ASP A 49 -3.92 -5.03 9.15
C ASP A 49 -2.64 -4.32 8.67
N PRO A 50 -2.77 -3.35 7.73
CA PRO A 50 -1.62 -2.65 7.18
C PRO A 50 -0.93 -1.76 8.20
N VAL A 51 -1.64 -1.25 9.22
CA VAL A 51 -1.04 -0.40 10.26
C VAL A 51 -0.05 -1.21 11.07
N LYS A 52 -0.45 -2.38 11.58
CA LYS A 52 0.48 -3.25 12.33
C LYS A 52 1.63 -3.75 11.46
N GLY A 53 1.34 -4.14 10.21
CA GLY A 53 2.35 -4.61 9.28
C GLY A 53 3.43 -3.55 9.01
N VAL A 54 3.01 -2.32 8.73
CA VAL A 54 3.90 -1.19 8.44
C VAL A 54 4.69 -0.75 9.68
N THR A 55 4.09 -0.76 10.88
CA THR A 55 4.82 -0.45 12.12
C THR A 55 6.00 -1.41 12.33
N LEU A 56 5.78 -2.71 12.17
CA LEU A 56 6.86 -3.71 12.31
C LEU A 56 7.95 -3.53 11.24
N LEU A 57 7.57 -3.21 10.00
CA LEU A 57 8.53 -2.92 8.94
C LEU A 57 9.30 -1.62 9.18
N ALA A 58 8.67 -0.61 9.79
CA ALA A 58 9.33 0.64 10.14
C ALA A 58 10.38 0.42 11.24
N GLU A 59 10.07 -0.36 12.28
CA GLU A 59 11.05 -0.76 13.29
C GLU A 59 12.25 -1.51 12.68
N LEU A 60 11.97 -2.44 11.75
CA LEU A 60 13.03 -3.15 11.03
C LEU A 60 13.90 -2.20 10.20
N TYR A 61 13.31 -1.19 9.57
CA TYR A 61 14.06 -0.13 8.87
C TYR A 61 14.91 0.70 9.83
N LEU A 62 14.39 1.08 10.99
CA LEU A 62 15.15 1.84 12.00
C LEU A 62 16.37 1.05 12.50
N ASP A 63 16.22 -0.27 12.67
CA ASP A 63 17.29 -1.13 13.19
C ASP A 63 18.37 -1.44 12.15
N THR A 64 18.03 -1.47 10.86
CA THR A 64 18.90 -2.00 9.80
C THR A 64 19.32 -0.96 8.75
N ASN A 65 18.52 0.09 8.61
CA ASN A 65 18.56 1.04 7.50
C ASN A 65 18.45 0.38 6.11
N ASP A 66 17.87 -0.83 6.03
CA ASP A 66 17.63 -1.54 4.78
C ASP A 66 16.36 -1.00 4.11
N VAL A 67 16.56 -0.30 2.99
CA VAL A 67 15.49 0.32 2.20
C VAL A 67 14.47 -0.69 1.68
N THR A 68 14.78 -1.98 1.62
CA THR A 68 13.83 -3.04 1.29
C THR A 68 12.59 -3.01 2.19
N TYR A 69 12.74 -2.62 3.47
CA TYR A 69 11.60 -2.47 4.36
C TYR A 69 10.68 -1.30 3.98
N LEU A 70 11.15 -0.27 3.28
CA LEU A 70 10.29 0.78 2.72
C LEU A 70 9.48 0.26 1.53
N PHE A 71 10.11 -0.52 0.64
CA PHE A 71 9.41 -1.19 -0.45
C PHE A 71 8.32 -2.14 0.08
N ASN A 72 8.65 -2.92 1.11
CA ASN A 72 7.69 -3.81 1.77
C ASN A 72 6.52 -3.05 2.42
N GLN A 73 6.75 -1.85 2.97
CA GLN A 73 5.65 -0.99 3.46
C GLN A 73 4.72 -0.57 2.33
N GLY A 74 5.26 -0.17 1.17
CA GLY A 74 4.47 0.13 -0.02
C GLY A 74 3.60 -1.05 -0.45
N ARG A 75 4.19 -2.25 -0.55
CA ARG A 75 3.46 -3.50 -0.85
C ARG A 75 2.39 -3.83 0.20
N CYS A 76 2.62 -3.51 1.47
CA CYS A 76 1.65 -3.69 2.56
C CYS A 76 0.42 -2.80 2.38
N PHE A 77 0.61 -1.54 2.00
CA PHE A 77 -0.51 -0.62 1.73
C PHE A 77 -1.24 -0.96 0.42
N GLU A 78 -0.49 -1.29 -0.63
CA GLU A 78 -1.04 -1.62 -1.95
C GLU A 78 -1.99 -2.83 -1.88
N GLN A 79 -1.59 -3.93 -1.23
CA GLN A 79 -2.43 -5.12 -1.09
C GLN A 79 -3.71 -4.86 -0.26
N ASN A 80 -3.70 -3.80 0.56
CA ASN A 80 -4.81 -3.38 1.41
C ASN A 80 -5.58 -2.18 0.84
N ARG A 81 -5.41 -1.87 -0.45
CA ARG A 81 -6.10 -0.79 -1.19
C ARG A 81 -5.93 0.61 -0.59
N ARG A 82 -4.83 0.84 0.13
CA ARG A 82 -4.42 2.16 0.61
C ARG A 82 -3.41 2.76 -0.36
N TYR A 83 -3.88 3.11 -1.56
CA TYR A 83 -3.00 3.39 -2.69
C TYR A 83 -2.19 4.68 -2.52
N GLU A 84 -2.74 5.71 -1.88
CA GLU A 84 -2.03 6.96 -1.57
C GLU A 84 -0.83 6.70 -0.65
N ASP A 85 -1.03 5.93 0.41
CA ASP A 85 0.03 5.56 1.35
C ASP A 85 1.08 4.66 0.68
N ALA A 86 0.65 3.76 -0.20
CA ALA A 86 1.55 2.90 -0.97
C ALA A 86 2.48 3.73 -1.86
N VAL A 87 1.94 4.68 -2.62
CA VAL A 87 2.71 5.59 -3.48
C VAL A 87 3.74 6.37 -2.67
N ALA A 88 3.35 6.89 -1.50
CA ALA A 88 4.27 7.62 -0.63
C ALA A 88 5.48 6.76 -0.21
N ARG A 89 5.25 5.49 0.16
CA ARG A 89 6.32 4.56 0.56
C ARG A 89 7.22 4.14 -0.60
N PHE A 90 6.68 3.89 -1.79
CA PHE A 90 7.49 3.56 -2.96
C PHE A 90 8.36 4.74 -3.42
N ARG A 91 7.83 5.98 -3.36
CA ARG A 91 8.63 7.19 -3.63
C ARG A 91 9.76 7.35 -2.62
N GLU A 92 9.49 7.07 -1.34
CA GLU A 92 10.53 7.10 -0.30
C GLU A 92 11.60 6.01 -0.51
N TYR A 93 11.22 4.81 -0.94
CA TYR A 93 12.16 3.76 -1.35
C TYR A 93 13.10 4.24 -2.46
N LEU A 94 12.58 4.89 -3.50
CA LEU A 94 13.39 5.46 -4.58
C LEU A 94 14.33 6.57 -4.07
N ILE A 95 13.84 7.48 -3.23
CA ILE A 95 14.63 8.58 -2.67
C ILE A 95 15.75 8.06 -1.77
N LYS A 96 15.46 7.14 -0.85
CA LYS A 96 16.42 6.62 0.14
C LYS A 96 17.37 5.61 -0.46
N GLY A 97 16.90 4.80 -1.41
CA GLY A 97 17.73 3.84 -2.14
C GLY A 97 18.66 4.52 -3.14
N GLY A 98 18.18 5.54 -3.84
CA GLY A 98 18.99 6.40 -4.72
C GLY A 98 19.87 5.60 -5.68
N ALA A 99 21.17 5.90 -5.69
CA ALA A 99 22.15 5.24 -6.54
C ALA A 99 22.47 3.79 -6.14
N LYS A 100 22.07 3.34 -4.95
CA LYS A 100 22.32 1.96 -4.48
C LYS A 100 21.31 0.96 -5.08
N LEU A 101 20.17 1.44 -5.56
CA LEU A 101 19.18 0.60 -6.22
C LEU A 101 19.62 0.26 -7.64
N SER A 102 19.39 -0.99 -8.03
CA SER A 102 19.50 -1.38 -9.43
C SER A 102 18.43 -0.68 -10.28
N GLU A 103 18.64 -0.60 -11.59
CA GLU A 103 17.62 -0.05 -12.49
C GLU A 103 16.35 -0.91 -12.49
N ASP A 104 16.48 -2.23 -12.31
CA ASP A 104 15.34 -3.14 -12.20
C ASP A 104 14.51 -2.86 -10.95
N ASP A 105 15.15 -2.60 -9.80
CA ASP A 105 14.46 -2.26 -8.56
C ASP A 105 13.71 -0.93 -8.67
N LYS A 106 14.34 0.07 -9.32
CA LYS A 106 13.70 1.37 -9.58
C LYS A 106 12.50 1.22 -10.51
N ALA A 107 12.66 0.48 -11.61
CA ALA A 107 11.59 0.21 -12.56
C ALA A 107 10.43 -0.56 -11.91
N LEU A 108 10.74 -1.52 -11.03
CA LEU A 108 9.73 -2.26 -10.28
C LEU A 108 8.94 -1.34 -9.34
N ALA A 109 9.61 -0.50 -8.55
CA ALA A 109 8.95 0.46 -7.68
C ALA A 109 8.10 1.47 -8.47
N GLN A 110 8.60 1.95 -9.62
CA GLN A 110 7.85 2.84 -10.50
C GLN A 110 6.59 2.18 -11.04
N LYS A 111 6.67 0.92 -11.47
CA LYS A 111 5.51 0.14 -11.92
C LYS A 111 4.43 0.04 -10.83
N HIS A 112 4.81 -0.13 -9.56
CA HIS A 112 3.86 -0.14 -8.46
C HIS A 112 3.23 1.24 -8.20
N ILE A 113 4.01 2.33 -8.32
CA ILE A 113 3.49 3.70 -8.25
C ILE A 113 2.45 3.92 -9.33
N ASP A 114 2.78 3.63 -10.59
CA ASP A 114 1.88 3.83 -11.74
C ASP A 114 0.58 3.03 -11.58
N ALA A 115 0.70 1.77 -11.10
CA ALA A 115 -0.46 0.93 -10.83
C ALA A 115 -1.35 1.52 -9.74
N CYS A 116 -0.78 1.96 -8.61
CA CYS A 116 -1.52 2.59 -7.52
C CYS A 116 -2.22 3.88 -7.97
N GLU A 117 -1.51 4.76 -8.68
CA GLU A 117 -2.07 6.02 -9.22
C GLU A 117 -3.23 5.75 -10.19
N SER A 118 -3.16 4.68 -10.99
CA SER A 118 -4.27 4.29 -11.88
C SER A 118 -5.55 3.91 -11.12
N TYR A 119 -5.45 3.35 -9.90
CA TYR A 119 -6.60 3.04 -9.08
C TYR A 119 -7.19 4.28 -8.40
N LEU A 120 -6.36 5.25 -8.05
CA LEU A 120 -6.80 6.53 -7.48
C LEU A 120 -7.67 7.30 -8.48
N VAL A 121 -7.20 7.45 -9.72
CA VAL A 121 -7.95 8.13 -10.79
C VAL A 121 -9.31 7.47 -11.06
N ARG A 122 -9.40 6.15 -10.92
CA ARG A 122 -10.67 5.40 -11.11
C ARG A 122 -11.65 5.60 -9.96
N THR A 123 -11.17 5.99 -8.77
CA THR A 123 -11.98 6.08 -7.54
C THR A 123 -12.47 7.50 -7.28
N GLU A 124 -11.82 8.52 -7.85
CA GLU A 124 -12.28 9.90 -7.83
C GLU A 124 -13.74 10.01 -8.33
N PRO A 125 -14.67 10.58 -7.52
CA PRO A 125 -16.03 10.84 -7.96
C PRO A 125 -16.00 11.70 -9.21
N ARG A 126 -16.57 11.20 -10.30
CA ARG A 126 -16.76 12.01 -11.51
C ARG A 126 -17.57 13.25 -11.09
N PRO A 127 -17.14 14.49 -11.44
CA PRO A 127 -17.90 15.67 -11.08
C PRO A 127 -19.33 15.50 -11.59
N VAL A 128 -20.27 15.42 -10.64
CA VAL A 128 -21.70 15.42 -10.96
C VAL A 128 -21.95 16.78 -11.60
N PRO A 129 -22.53 16.85 -12.81
CA PRO A 129 -22.84 18.14 -13.41
C PRO A 129 -23.70 18.91 -12.41
N THR A 130 -23.20 20.07 -11.98
CA THR A 130 -23.96 21.02 -11.16
C THR A 130 -25.29 21.24 -11.89
N PRO A 131 -26.45 21.00 -11.25
CA PRO A 131 -27.73 21.32 -11.87
C PRO A 131 -27.67 22.78 -12.30
N GLU A 132 -27.90 23.06 -13.59
CA GLU A 132 -28.06 24.43 -14.05
C GLU A 132 -29.14 25.09 -13.17
N PRO A 133 -28.93 26.32 -12.69
CA PRO A 133 -29.92 27.01 -11.89
C PRO A 133 -31.20 27.10 -12.71
N VAL A 134 -32.21 26.33 -12.30
CA VAL A 134 -33.57 26.45 -12.85
C VAL A 134 -34.00 27.88 -12.56
N VAL A 135 -34.05 28.69 -13.63
CA VAL A 135 -34.57 30.05 -13.56
C VAL A 135 -36.01 29.94 -13.05
N ALA A 136 -36.22 30.32 -11.78
CA ALA A 136 -37.54 30.33 -11.20
C ALA A 136 -38.44 31.28 -12.00
N PRO A 137 -39.66 30.88 -12.39
CA PRO A 137 -40.61 31.78 -13.01
C PRO A 137 -40.90 32.96 -12.05
N PRO A 138 -41.13 34.18 -12.58
CA PRO A 138 -41.33 35.36 -11.77
C PRO A 138 -42.55 35.18 -10.86
N ILE A 139 -42.31 35.20 -9.55
CA ILE A 139 -43.37 35.23 -8.53
C ILE A 139 -44.00 36.63 -8.59
N ILE A 140 -45.26 36.71 -9.03
CA ILE A 140 -46.08 37.91 -8.88
C ILE A 140 -46.39 38.04 -7.38
N GLN A 141 -45.75 39.00 -6.71
CA GLN A 141 -46.03 39.31 -5.32
C GLN A 141 -47.40 40.01 -5.21
N PRO A 142 -48.31 39.56 -4.33
CA PRO A 142 -49.47 40.32 -3.95
C PRO A 142 -49.07 41.50 -3.06
N THR A 143 -49.59 42.67 -3.39
CA THR A 143 -49.43 43.93 -2.66
C THR A 143 -49.85 43.77 -1.20
N ALA A 144 -48.92 44.02 -0.27
CA ALA A 144 -49.17 44.01 1.16
C ALA A 144 -50.02 45.23 1.59
N ALA A 145 -51.21 44.96 2.10
CA ALA A 145 -51.97 45.91 2.93
C ALA A 145 -51.46 45.82 4.37
N GLY A 146 -51.18 46.98 4.96
CA GLY A 146 -50.53 47.12 6.26
C GLY A 146 -51.30 46.58 7.45
N GLY A 147 -50.54 46.18 8.46
CA GLY A 147 -51.00 45.93 9.83
C GLY A 147 -49.95 46.49 10.81
N PRO A 148 -50.37 47.14 11.91
CA PRO A 148 -49.48 47.94 12.75
C PRO A 148 -48.68 47.11 13.76
N SER A 149 -47.54 47.69 14.10
CA SER A 149 -46.58 47.34 15.13
C SER A 149 -47.18 47.25 16.54
N VAL A 150 -46.81 46.19 17.27
CA VAL A 150 -46.70 46.22 18.73
C VAL A 150 -45.42 45.47 19.12
N GLY A 151 -44.50 46.17 19.77
CA GLY A 151 -43.24 45.61 20.24
C GLY A 151 -43.38 44.86 21.56
N PHE A 152 -42.44 43.95 21.82
CA PHE A 152 -42.07 43.62 23.20
C PHE A 152 -40.61 43.14 23.29
N HIS A 153 -39.93 43.68 24.30
CA HIS A 153 -38.54 43.45 24.68
C HIS A 153 -38.24 41.99 25.07
N GLY A 154 -37.02 41.51 24.80
CA GLY A 154 -36.54 40.23 25.33
C GLY A 154 -35.07 39.95 25.05
N SER A 155 -34.23 40.19 26.05
CA SER A 155 -32.76 40.14 26.07
C SER A 155 -32.10 38.77 25.80
N ARG A 156 -30.92 38.86 25.17
CA ARG A 156 -29.65 38.12 25.41
C ARG A 156 -29.70 36.76 26.13
N VAL A 157 -29.11 35.74 25.50
CA VAL A 157 -28.13 34.85 26.16
C VAL A 157 -27.03 34.48 25.16
N LEU A 158 -25.80 34.92 25.43
CA LEU A 158 -24.56 34.32 24.95
C LEU A 158 -24.39 32.97 25.66
N GLY A 159 -24.03 31.92 24.94
CA GLY A 159 -23.62 30.63 25.51
C GLY A 159 -22.45 30.07 24.74
N ASP A 160 -21.26 30.26 25.31
CA ASP A 160 -19.94 29.81 24.86
C ASP A 160 -19.83 28.30 24.63
N CYS A 161 -18.89 27.97 23.75
CA CYS A 161 -18.39 26.62 23.48
C CYS A 161 -17.46 26.15 24.61
N GLY A 162 -17.62 24.89 24.99
CA GLY A 162 -16.61 24.09 25.71
C GLY A 162 -16.11 22.97 24.82
#